data_AF-A0AA88E9Y9-F1
#
_entry.id   AF-A0AA88E9Y9-F1
#
_cell.length_a   1.000
_cell.length_b   1.000
_cell.length_c   1.000
_cell.angle_alpha   90.00
_cell.angle_beta   90.00
_cell.angle_gamma   90.00
#
_symmetry.space_group_name_H-M   'P 1'
#
loop_
_entity.id
_entity.type
_entity.pdbx_description
1 polymer ?
#
loop_
_entity_poly.entity_id
_entity_poly.type
_entity_poly.pdbx_seq_one_letter_code
_entity_poly.pdbx_strand_id
1 'polypeptide(L)'
;MNEFVPRRTAAYISQHDTHIGEMTVRETLAFSARCQGVGSRYDMLGELSRREKEANIKPDPDIDVYMKAAATEGQETNVITDYVLKVLGLDICADTLVGDEMLRGISGGQRK
;
A
#
# COMPACT_ATOMS: atom_id res chain seq x y z
N MET A 1 15.23 21.67 -8.44
CA MET A 1 14.38 20.86 -7.54
C MET A 1 13.17 21.67 -7.02
N ASN A 2 12.60 22.58 -7.83
CA ASN A 2 11.60 23.57 -7.38
C ASN A 2 10.24 23.48 -8.09
N GLU A 3 9.99 22.44 -8.89
CA GLU A 3 8.72 22.30 -9.60
C GLU A 3 7.85 21.28 -8.88
N PHE A 4 6.70 21.73 -8.39
CA PHE A 4 5.69 20.88 -7.79
C PHE A 4 5.22 19.86 -8.84
N VAL A 5 5.34 18.56 -8.52
CA VAL A 5 4.86 17.48 -9.38
C VAL A 5 3.59 16.92 -8.75
N PRO A 6 2.38 17.28 -9.22
CA PRO A 6 1.12 16.84 -8.61
C PRO A 6 1.01 15.31 -8.45
N ARG A 7 1.55 14.56 -9.42
CA ARG A 7 1.57 13.08 -9.40
C ARG A 7 2.37 12.48 -8.24
N ARG A 8 3.22 13.26 -7.57
CA ARG A 8 4.00 12.82 -6.40
C ARG A 8 3.36 13.24 -5.07
N THR A 9 2.32 14.05 -5.09
CA THR A 9 1.74 14.68 -3.90
C THR A 9 0.24 14.45 -3.75
N ALA A 10 -0.45 14.01 -4.81
CA ALA A 10 -1.86 13.68 -4.80
C ALA A 10 -2.10 12.28 -5.40
N ALA A 11 -3.13 11.60 -4.89
CA ALA A 11 -3.66 10.38 -5.47
C ALA A 11 -4.92 10.70 -6.27
N TYR A 12 -5.10 10.05 -7.42
CA TYR A 12 -6.29 10.17 -8.26
C TYR A 12 -7.00 8.83 -8.33
N ILE A 13 -8.30 8.82 -8.01
CA ILE A 13 -9.17 7.64 -8.10
C ILE A 13 -10.15 7.90 -9.24
N SER A 14 -10.01 7.13 -10.32
CA SER A 14 -10.87 7.23 -11.50
C SER A 14 -12.30 6.80 -11.19
N GLN A 15 -13.28 7.26 -11.97
CA GLN A 15 -14.63 6.68 -11.95
C GLN A 15 -14.64 5.25 -12.51
N HIS A 16 -13.74 4.96 -13.44
CA HIS A 16 -13.58 3.63 -14.04
C HIS A 16 -12.62 2.79 -13.20
N ASP A 17 -13.14 1.69 -12.65
CA ASP A 17 -12.39 0.74 -11.83
C ASP A 17 -11.67 -0.27 -12.73
N THR A 18 -10.48 0.08 -13.20
CA THR A 18 -9.69 -0.76 -14.12
C THR A 18 -8.81 -1.73 -13.33
N HIS A 19 -9.32 -2.94 -13.09
CA HIS A 19 -8.60 -4.05 -12.46
C HIS A 19 -8.52 -5.26 -13.38
N ILE A 20 -7.52 -6.13 -13.16
CA ILE A 20 -7.41 -7.41 -13.87
C ILE A 20 -8.37 -8.40 -13.20
N GLY A 21 -9.40 -8.84 -13.92
CA GLY A 21 -10.48 -9.66 -13.36
C GLY A 21 -10.00 -11.03 -12.86
N GLU A 22 -8.95 -11.58 -13.48
CA GLU A 22 -8.38 -12.89 -13.18
C GLU A 22 -7.44 -12.88 -11.97
N MET A 23 -7.16 -11.72 -11.38
CA MET A 23 -6.37 -11.61 -10.15
C MET A 23 -7.28 -11.59 -8.93
N THR A 24 -6.79 -12.10 -7.80
CA THR A 24 -7.42 -11.87 -6.50
C THR A 24 -7.22 -10.42 -6.04
N VAL A 25 -8.04 -9.99 -5.07
CA VAL A 25 -7.90 -8.66 -4.44
C VAL A 25 -6.50 -8.48 -3.84
N ARG A 26 -6.01 -9.51 -3.12
CA ARG A 26 -4.67 -9.53 -2.54
C ARG A 26 -3.59 -9.41 -3.59
N GLU A 27 -3.66 -10.19 -4.66
CA GLU A 27 -2.67 -10.14 -5.73
C GLU A 27 -2.65 -8.76 -6.41
N THR A 28 -3.83 -8.15 -6.60
CA THR A 28 -3.98 -6.82 -7.21
C THR A 28 -3.32 -5.74 -6.35
N LEU A 29 -3.54 -5.75 -5.04
CA LEU A 29 -2.91 -4.83 -4.11
C LEU A 29 -1.40 -5.08 -3.99
N ALA A 30 -0.97 -6.35 -3.91
CA ALA A 30 0.44 -6.70 -3.85
C ALA A 30 1.18 -6.32 -5.14
N PHE A 31 0.55 -6.46 -6.30
CA PHE A 31 1.09 -6.00 -7.58
C PHE A 31 1.23 -4.48 -7.59
N SER A 32 0.21 -3.76 -7.14
CA SER A 32 0.24 -2.29 -7.04
C SER A 32 1.34 -1.81 -6.10
N ALA A 33 1.51 -2.46 -4.95
CA ALA A 33 2.58 -2.18 -3.99
C ALA A 33 3.96 -2.37 -4.63
N ARG A 34 4.18 -3.46 -5.37
CA ARG A 34 5.44 -3.70 -6.11
C ARG A 34 5.70 -2.63 -7.17
N CYS A 35 4.68 -2.20 -7.90
CA CYS A 35 4.83 -1.14 -8.90
C CYS A 35 5.17 0.22 -8.28
N GLN A 36 4.71 0.49 -7.06
CA GLN A 36 5.06 1.70 -6.32
C GLN A 36 6.46 1.60 -5.69
N GLY A 37 6.85 0.40 -5.25
CA GLY A 37 8.11 0.12 -4.55
C GLY A 37 8.25 0.87 -3.22
N VAL A 38 9.46 0.81 -2.66
CA VAL A 38 9.82 1.55 -1.44
C VAL A 38 9.80 3.08 -1.64
N GLY A 39 9.98 3.57 -2.87
CA GLY A 39 10.04 4.99 -3.18
C GLY A 39 11.03 5.75 -2.29
N SER A 40 10.63 6.90 -1.75
CA SER A 40 11.42 7.68 -0.78
C SER A 40 11.22 7.25 0.68
N ARG A 41 10.51 6.15 0.94
CA ARG A 41 10.22 5.69 2.32
C ARG A 41 11.49 5.31 3.07
N TYR A 42 12.47 4.73 2.37
CA TYR A 42 13.77 4.40 2.94
C TYR A 42 14.51 5.66 3.45
N ASP A 43 14.63 6.67 2.59
CA ASP A 43 15.27 7.94 2.95
C ASP A 43 14.51 8.67 4.08
N MET A 44 13.18 8.64 4.03
CA MET A 44 12.32 9.21 5.07
C MET A 44 12.53 8.49 6.42
N LEU A 45 12.60 7.16 6.42
CA LEU A 45 12.83 6.37 7.63
C LEU A 45 14.20 6.67 8.26
N GLY A 46 15.22 6.84 7.42
CA GLY A 46 16.55 7.26 7.87
C GLY A 46 16.54 8.64 8.54
N GLU A 47 15.86 9.60 7.92
CA GLU A 47 15.73 10.96 8.47
C GLU A 47 14.86 10.99 9.74
N LEU A 48 13.77 10.22 9.80
CA LEU A 48 12.95 10.07 10.99
C LEU A 48 13.77 9.51 12.16
N SER A 49 14.49 8.40 11.92
CA SER A 49 15.34 7.76 12.92
C SER A 49 16.42 8.70 13.48
N ARG A 50 16.97 9.59 12.64
CA ARG A 50 17.95 10.60 13.07
C ARG A 50 17.31 11.61 14.02
N ARG A 51 16.13 12.15 13.66
CA ARG A 51 15.41 13.13 14.48
C ARG A 51 14.90 12.56 15.80
N GLU A 52 14.40 11.33 15.79
CA GLU A 52 13.96 10.63 17.00
C GLU A 52 15.11 10.48 18.00
N LYS A 53 16.31 10.11 17.53
CA LYS A 53 17.52 10.04 18.37
C LYS A 53 17.93 11.40 18.93
N GLU A 54 17.91 12.45 18.12
CA GLU A 54 18.26 13.82 18.54
C GLU A 54 17.28 14.37 19.59
N ALA A 55 15.99 14.02 19.46
CA ALA A 55 14.95 14.40 20.41
C ALA A 55 14.82 13.43 21.60
N ASN A 56 15.64 12.38 21.67
CA ASN A 56 15.55 11.30 22.65
C ASN A 56 14.14 10.67 22.75
N ILE A 57 13.47 10.55 21.61
CA ILE A 57 12.16 9.93 21.46
C ILE A 57 12.35 8.44 21.21
N LYS A 58 11.64 7.61 21.98
CA LYS A 58 11.53 6.18 21.72
C LYS A 58 10.21 5.94 20.96
N PRO A 59 10.25 5.46 19.70
CA PRO A 59 9.03 5.16 18.97
C PRO A 59 8.31 3.98 19.62
N ASP A 60 7.00 3.94 19.42
CA ASP A 60 6.19 2.78 19.78
C ASP A 60 6.71 1.53 19.04
N PRO A 61 6.93 0.39 19.72
CA PRO A 61 7.49 -0.80 19.10
C PRO A 61 6.71 -1.30 17.88
N ASP A 62 5.38 -1.23 17.89
CA ASP A 62 4.57 -1.75 16.81
C ASP A 62 4.67 -0.83 15.57
N ILE A 63 4.69 0.48 15.81
CA ILE A 63 4.88 1.49 14.76
C ILE A 63 6.29 1.36 14.16
N ASP A 64 7.32 1.21 14.99
CA ASP A 64 8.71 1.08 14.55
C ASP A 64 8.91 -0.17 13.67
N VAL A 65 8.33 -1.30 14.08
CA VAL A 65 8.35 -2.55 13.30
C VAL A 65 7.65 -2.36 11.96
N TYR A 66 6.45 -1.77 11.95
CA TYR A 66 5.72 -1.51 10.72
C TYR A 66 6.50 -0.60 9.76
N MET A 67 7.04 0.52 10.27
CA MET A 67 7.77 1.49 9.47
C MET A 67 9.04 0.88 8.85
N LYS A 68 9.76 0.04 9.60
CA LYS A 68 10.92 -0.70 9.09
C LYS A 68 10.56 -1.75 8.04
N ALA A 69 9.50 -2.52 8.29
CA ALA A 69 9.04 -3.53 7.35
C ALA A 69 8.54 -2.91 6.04
N ALA A 70 7.84 -1.77 6.12
CA ALA A 70 7.33 -1.02 4.96
C ALA A 70 8.42 -0.31 4.15
N ALA A 71 9.63 -0.15 4.71
CA ALA A 71 10.77 0.48 4.04
C ALA A 71 11.84 -0.52 3.58
N THR A 72 11.68 -1.82 3.87
CA THR A 72 12.63 -2.87 3.50
C THR A 72 12.15 -3.60 2.25
N GLU A 73 12.95 -3.59 1.19
CA GLU A 73 12.66 -4.31 -0.05
C GLU A 73 12.37 -5.80 0.22
N GLY A 74 11.30 -6.32 -0.37
CA GLY A 74 10.90 -7.72 -0.28
C GLY A 74 9.98 -8.09 0.89
N GLN A 75 10.01 -7.36 2.01
CA GLN A 75 9.06 -7.56 3.13
C GLN A 75 7.88 -6.56 3.11
N GLU A 76 8.05 -5.42 2.45
CA GLU A 76 7.03 -4.37 2.31
C GLU A 76 5.71 -4.85 1.69
N THR A 77 5.81 -5.76 0.70
CA THR A 77 4.68 -6.10 -0.16
C THR A 77 3.60 -6.83 0.59
N ASN A 78 3.96 -7.62 1.61
CA ASN A 78 2.99 -8.37 2.38
C ASN A 78 2.38 -7.50 3.50
N VAL A 79 3.23 -6.78 4.26
CA VAL A 79 2.77 -5.98 5.41
C VAL A 79 1.87 -4.82 4.97
N ILE A 80 2.26 -4.08 3.91
CA ILE A 80 1.45 -2.97 3.41
C ILE A 80 0.14 -3.50 2.81
N THR A 81 0.20 -4.60 2.05
CA THR A 81 -1.01 -5.19 1.44
C THR A 81 -1.99 -5.66 2.51
N ASP A 82 -1.52 -6.39 3.53
CA ASP A 82 -2.36 -6.85 4.63
C ASP A 82 -2.96 -5.70 5.43
N TYR A 83 -2.16 -4.65 5.67
CA TYR A 83 -2.64 -3.45 6.34
C TYR A 83 -3.75 -2.75 5.53
N VAL A 84 -3.54 -2.55 4.22
CA VAL A 84 -4.53 -1.92 3.33
C VAL A 84 -5.81 -2.76 3.23
N LEU A 85 -5.69 -4.09 3.10
CA LEU A 85 -6.84 -4.99 3.10
C LEU A 85 -7.69 -4.83 4.36
N LYS A 86 -7.06 -4.75 5.54
CA LYS A 86 -7.76 -4.56 6.81
C LYS A 86 -8.40 -3.18 6.94
N VAL A 87 -7.67 -2.13 6.59
CA VAL A 87 -8.18 -0.74 6.68
C VAL A 87 -9.39 -0.54 5.76
N LEU A 88 -9.40 -1.17 4.59
CA LEU A 88 -10.51 -1.11 3.64
C LEU A 88 -11.62 -2.13 3.91
N GLY A 89 -11.44 -3.05 4.87
CA GLY A 89 -12.41 -4.13 5.16
C GLY A 89 -12.55 -5.15 4.03
N LEU A 90 -11.48 -5.35 3.26
CA LEU A 90 -11.41 -6.29 2.13
C LEU A 90 -10.76 -7.64 2.52
N ASP A 91 -10.41 -7.82 3.79
CA ASP A 91 -9.79 -9.04 4.31
C ASP A 91 -10.65 -10.28 4.06
N ILE A 92 -11.98 -10.16 4.20
CA ILE A 92 -12.92 -11.26 3.94
C ILE A 92 -12.96 -11.72 2.48
N CYS A 93 -12.57 -10.87 1.54
CA CYS A 93 -12.56 -11.16 0.10
C CYS A 93 -11.16 -11.11 -0.51
N ALA A 94 -10.11 -11.11 0.33
CA ALA A 94 -8.73 -10.93 -0.11
C ALA A 94 -8.31 -11.95 -1.19
N ASP A 95 -8.75 -13.20 -1.04
CA ASP A 95 -8.40 -14.31 -1.93
C ASP A 95 -9.53 -14.62 -2.95
N THR A 96 -10.50 -13.71 -3.10
CA THR A 96 -11.53 -13.78 -4.15
C THR A 96 -11.05 -13.04 -5.39
N LEU A 97 -11.34 -13.60 -6.58
CA LEU A 97 -11.08 -12.92 -7.84
C LEU A 97 -11.82 -11.58 -7.90
N VAL A 98 -11.17 -10.55 -8.43
CA VAL A 98 -11.81 -9.25 -8.65
C VAL A 98 -13.01 -9.42 -9.60
N GLY A 99 -12.86 -10.25 -10.62
CA GLY A 99 -13.87 -10.50 -11.64
C GLY A 99 -14.07 -9.31 -12.59
N ASP A 100 -14.91 -9.53 -13.59
CA ASP A 100 -15.24 -8.57 -14.64
C ASP A 100 -16.67 -8.83 -15.17
N GLU A 101 -16.98 -8.37 -16.38
CA GLU A 101 -18.30 -8.56 -17.00
C GLU A 101 -18.63 -10.04 -17.29
N MET A 102 -17.61 -10.87 -17.52
CA MET A 102 -17.74 -12.28 -17.92
C MET A 102 -17.35 -13.24 -16.78
N LEU A 103 -16.51 -12.78 -15.84
CA LEU A 103 -16.00 -13.54 -14.72
C LEU A 103 -16.60 -13.03 -13.41
N ARG A 104 -17.30 -13.91 -12.69
CA ARG A 104 -17.83 -13.58 -11.37
C ARG A 104 -16.68 -13.28 -10.39
N GLY A 105 -16.81 -12.18 -9.65
CA GLY A 105 -15.86 -11.81 -8.59
C GLY A 105 -16.54 -11.10 -7.42
N ILE A 106 -15.85 -10.11 -6.88
CA ILE A 106 -16.32 -9.29 -5.76
C ILE A 106 -17.48 -8.37 -6.16
N SER A 107 -18.18 -7.80 -5.18
CA SER A 107 -19.24 -6.83 -5.45
C SER A 107 -18.68 -5.51 -5.99
N GLY A 108 -19.51 -4.73 -6.69
CA GLY A 108 -19.10 -3.43 -7.22
C GLY A 108 -18.66 -2.43 -6.14
N GLY A 109 -19.22 -2.52 -4.92
CA GLY A 109 -18.79 -1.70 -3.79
C GLY A 109 -17.41 -2.10 -3.25
N GLN A 110 -17.07 -3.39 -3.29
CA GLN A 110 -15.74 -3.88 -2.91
C GLN A 110 -14.68 -3.64 -3.99
N ARG A 111 -15.11 -3.55 -5.26
CA ARG A 111 -14.23 -3.22 -6.38
C ARG A 111 -13.80 -1.75 -6.35
N LYS A 112 -14.54 -0.88 -5.66
CA LYS A 112 -14.27 0.54 -5.59
C LYS A 112 -13.23 0.89 -4.53
#